data_AF-A0A101TN47-F1
#
_entry.id   AF-A0A101TN47-F1
#
_cell.length_a   1.000
_cell.length_b   1.000
_cell.length_c   1.000
_cell.angle_alpha   90.00
_cell.angle_beta   90.00
_cell.angle_gamma   90.00
#
_symmetry.space_group_name_H-M   'P 1'
#
loop_
_entity.id
_entity.type
_entity.pdbx_description
1 polymer ?
#
loop_
_entity_poly.entity_id
_entity_poly.type
_entity_poly.pdbx_seq_one_letter_code
_entity_poly.pdbx_strand_id
1 'polypeptide(L)'
;MPIPAPMTHPNEDADHLAARASKETFVAKAGPIRSNPDASARFKAQQVSNLYDTHLREIAEAYERLTERRRERLTHLEGLVPVGPGIPEGTSPADKATLMQAFRTAWNQAQETDTAGRARLLAEAERFDDDAIRRAVLTFAVDHSEEPILRGWTEQHVDQEGYLDEVRQLREAIAGRGPYRGFERQDFTPLPKPQEAYDWPLIKDDPNAQPGDRGVQVRPGVIEFRRG
;
A
#
# COMPACT_ATOMS: atom_id res chain seq x y z
N MET A 1 -18.91 -10.52 12.32
CA MET A 1 -18.87 -9.97 10.95
C MET A 1 -18.12 -10.98 10.10
N PRO A 2 -18.56 -11.28 8.86
CA PRO A 2 -17.80 -12.17 7.99
C PRO A 2 -16.44 -11.55 7.71
N ILE A 3 -15.39 -12.36 7.81
CA ILE A 3 -14.02 -11.95 7.49
C ILE A 3 -13.95 -11.74 5.97
N PRO A 4 -13.55 -10.55 5.48
CA PRO A 4 -13.32 -10.32 4.06
C PRO A 4 -12.30 -11.30 3.48
N ALA A 5 -12.45 -11.64 2.20
CA ALA A 5 -11.50 -12.50 1.50
C ALA A 5 -10.06 -11.93 1.61
N PRO A 6 -9.04 -12.81 1.61
CA PRO A 6 -7.64 -12.38 1.64
C PRO A 6 -7.31 -11.53 0.41
N MET A 7 -6.22 -10.75 0.50
CA MET A 7 -5.71 -10.00 -0.65
C MET A 7 -5.44 -10.94 -1.83
N THR A 8 -5.92 -10.56 -3.01
CA THR A 8 -5.66 -11.28 -4.25
C THR A 8 -4.17 -11.31 -4.57
N HIS A 9 -3.70 -12.41 -5.18
CA HIS A 9 -2.32 -12.51 -5.64
C HIS A 9 -1.99 -11.38 -6.63
N PRO A 10 -0.78 -10.79 -6.63
CA PRO A 10 -0.42 -9.70 -7.54
C PRO A 10 -0.61 -9.96 -9.04
N ASN A 11 -0.70 -11.22 -9.46
CA ASN A 11 -1.00 -11.56 -10.87
C ASN A 11 -2.47 -11.35 -11.24
N GLU A 12 -3.36 -11.33 -10.26
CA GLU A 12 -4.82 -11.23 -10.42
C GLU A 12 -5.38 -9.93 -9.82
N ASP A 13 -4.60 -9.24 -8.99
CA ASP A 13 -4.99 -7.97 -8.38
C ASP A 13 -5.16 -6.86 -9.44
N ALA A 14 -6.30 -6.17 -9.37
CA ALA A 14 -6.70 -5.17 -10.35
C ALA A 14 -5.75 -3.98 -10.44
N ASP A 15 -5.11 -3.55 -9.36
CA ASP A 15 -4.19 -2.40 -9.40
C ASP A 15 -2.81 -2.79 -9.93
N HIS A 16 -2.35 -4.01 -9.63
CA HIS A 16 -1.17 -4.56 -10.29
C HIS A 16 -1.40 -4.69 -11.81
N LEU A 17 -2.56 -5.21 -12.21
CA LEU A 17 -2.94 -5.30 -13.63
C LEU A 17 -3.07 -3.92 -14.29
N ALA A 18 -3.66 -2.93 -13.60
CA ALA A 18 -3.75 -1.56 -14.09
C ALA A 18 -2.36 -0.92 -14.28
N ALA A 19 -1.42 -1.11 -13.35
CA ALA A 19 -0.06 -0.60 -13.48
C ALA A 19 0.69 -1.21 -14.68
N ARG A 20 0.54 -2.53 -14.91
CA ARG A 20 1.08 -3.21 -16.10
C ARG A 20 0.45 -2.67 -17.38
N ALA A 21 -0.87 -2.56 -17.43
CA ALA A 21 -1.61 -2.02 -18.58
C ALA A 21 -1.21 -0.58 -18.92
N SER A 22 -0.92 0.25 -17.91
CA SER A 22 -0.43 1.62 -18.12
C SER A 22 0.94 1.64 -18.82
N LYS A 23 1.87 0.75 -18.42
CA LYS A 23 3.18 0.59 -19.09
C LYS A 23 3.03 0.17 -20.53
N GLU A 24 2.23 -0.86 -20.77
CA GLU A 24 1.95 -1.37 -22.12
C GLU A 24 1.32 -0.28 -23.00
N THR A 25 0.37 0.47 -22.45
CA THR A 25 -0.30 1.58 -23.13
C THR A 25 0.69 2.68 -23.53
N PHE A 26 1.61 3.06 -22.63
CA PHE A 26 2.64 4.04 -22.94
C PHE A 26 3.52 3.56 -24.11
N VAL A 27 4.04 2.32 -24.02
CA VAL A 27 4.92 1.74 -25.05
C VAL A 27 4.21 1.66 -26.40
N ALA A 28 2.96 1.16 -26.41
CA ALA A 28 2.16 0.99 -27.61
C ALA A 28 1.83 2.32 -28.31
N LYS A 29 1.58 3.40 -27.55
CA LYS A 29 1.20 4.71 -28.10
C LYS A 29 2.41 5.58 -28.45
N ALA A 30 3.51 5.49 -27.69
CA ALA A 30 4.69 6.34 -27.91
C ALA A 30 5.41 6.01 -29.23
N GLY A 31 5.46 4.73 -29.63
CA GLY A 31 6.10 4.30 -30.88
C GLY A 31 5.55 5.00 -32.14
N PRO A 32 4.24 4.94 -32.40
CA PRO A 32 3.60 5.63 -33.53
C PRO A 32 3.79 7.15 -33.52
N ILE A 33 3.80 7.79 -32.34
CA ILE A 33 4.04 9.24 -32.22
C ILE A 33 5.46 9.59 -32.67
N ARG A 34 6.45 8.80 -32.23
CA ARG A 34 7.85 9.00 -32.59
C ARG A 34 8.08 8.86 -34.09
N SER A 35 7.45 7.85 -34.71
CA SER A 35 7.65 7.53 -36.12
C SER A 35 6.84 8.40 -37.10
N ASN A 36 5.89 9.22 -36.62
CA ASN A 36 5.06 10.06 -37.49
C ASN A 36 5.91 11.08 -38.29
N PRO A 37 6.04 10.96 -39.62
CA PRO A 37 6.89 11.88 -40.40
C PRO A 37 6.30 13.28 -40.54
N ASP A 38 4.98 13.42 -40.39
CA ASP A 38 4.24 14.66 -40.65
C ASP A 38 4.15 15.57 -39.40
N ALA A 39 4.62 15.08 -38.25
CA ALA A 39 4.58 15.81 -36.98
C ALA A 39 5.92 16.51 -36.66
N SER A 40 5.83 17.74 -36.16
CA SER A 40 7.00 18.48 -35.67
C SER A 40 7.62 17.81 -34.44
N ALA A 41 8.93 17.99 -34.24
CA ALA A 41 9.64 17.48 -33.06
C ALA A 41 9.00 17.97 -31.75
N ARG A 42 8.55 19.23 -31.74
CA ARG A 42 7.84 19.83 -30.61
C ARG A 42 6.51 19.12 -30.33
N PHE A 43 5.69 18.89 -31.36
CA PHE A 43 4.41 18.19 -31.20
C PHE A 43 4.62 16.75 -30.69
N LYS A 44 5.59 16.03 -31.25
CA LYS A 44 5.94 14.68 -30.76
C LYS A 44 6.37 14.70 -29.31
N ALA A 45 7.24 15.65 -28.94
CA ALA A 45 7.73 15.78 -27.58
C ALA A 45 6.59 16.07 -26.58
N GLN A 46 5.67 16.96 -26.94
CA GLN A 46 4.47 17.23 -26.15
C GLN A 46 3.63 15.97 -25.93
N GLN A 47 3.32 15.26 -27.02
CA GLN A 47 2.44 14.10 -26.97
C GLN A 47 3.05 12.96 -26.15
N VAL A 48 4.35 12.68 -26.33
CA VAL A 48 5.06 11.67 -25.53
C VAL A 48 5.16 12.11 -24.07
N SER A 49 5.40 13.39 -23.78
CA SER A 49 5.41 13.92 -22.41
C SER A 49 4.04 13.76 -21.74
N ASN A 50 2.96 14.14 -22.41
CA ASN A 50 1.59 14.00 -21.88
C ASN A 50 1.22 12.53 -21.62
N LEU A 51 1.64 11.61 -22.49
CA LEU A 51 1.47 10.17 -22.27
C LEU A 51 2.27 9.67 -21.08
N TYR A 52 3.51 10.16 -20.90
CA TYR A 52 4.34 9.80 -19.77
C TYR A 52 3.75 10.34 -18.45
N ASP A 53 3.26 11.58 -18.43
CA ASP A 53 2.61 12.16 -17.25
C ASP A 53 1.32 11.42 -16.90
N THR A 54 0.55 11.00 -17.91
CA THR A 54 -0.63 10.13 -17.73
C THR A 54 -0.23 8.80 -17.10
N HIS A 55 0.81 8.17 -17.63
CA HIS A 55 1.35 6.92 -17.10
C HIS A 55 1.78 7.06 -15.63
N LEU A 56 2.54 8.09 -15.29
CA LEU A 56 2.95 8.35 -13.90
C LEU A 56 1.76 8.48 -12.96
N ARG A 57 0.73 9.23 -13.38
CA ARG A 57 -0.48 9.44 -12.60
C ARG A 57 -1.24 8.12 -12.39
N GLU A 58 -1.46 7.34 -13.45
CA GLU A 58 -2.20 6.07 -13.37
C GLU A 58 -1.52 5.05 -12.45
N ILE A 59 -0.19 4.93 -12.50
CA ILE A 59 0.55 4.03 -11.60
C ILE A 59 0.44 4.51 -10.15
N ALA A 60 0.58 5.82 -9.91
CA ALA A 60 0.48 6.39 -8.58
C ALA A 60 -0.91 6.16 -7.98
N GLU A 61 -1.97 6.47 -8.73
CA GLU A 61 -3.36 6.24 -8.33
C GLU A 61 -3.63 4.74 -8.05
N ALA A 62 -3.08 3.82 -8.86
CA ALA A 62 -3.21 2.38 -8.62
C ALA A 62 -2.49 1.93 -7.34
N TYR A 63 -1.29 2.45 -7.09
CA TYR A 63 -0.54 2.15 -5.88
C TYR A 63 -1.23 2.67 -4.61
N GLU A 64 -1.83 3.86 -4.68
CA GLU A 64 -2.63 4.43 -3.59
C GLU A 64 -3.84 3.56 -3.26
N ARG A 65 -4.62 3.14 -4.27
CA ARG A 65 -5.78 2.25 -4.07
C ARG A 65 -5.38 0.90 -3.47
N LEU A 66 -4.29 0.30 -3.94
CA LEU A 66 -3.77 -0.95 -3.38
C LEU A 66 -3.37 -0.77 -1.92
N THR A 67 -2.68 0.32 -1.60
CA THR A 67 -2.24 0.63 -0.23
C THR A 67 -3.44 0.85 0.70
N GLU A 68 -4.49 1.54 0.21
CA GLU A 68 -5.69 1.77 1.00
C GLU A 68 -6.42 0.46 1.31
N ARG A 69 -6.63 -0.41 0.31
CA ARG A 69 -7.21 -1.74 0.55
C ARG A 69 -6.40 -2.56 1.57
N ARG A 70 -5.08 -2.49 1.51
CA ARG A 70 -4.20 -3.17 2.48
C ARG A 70 -4.39 -2.62 3.89
N ARG A 71 -4.53 -1.31 4.06
CA ARG A 71 -4.80 -0.68 5.35
C ARG A 71 -6.18 -1.07 5.88
N GLU A 72 -7.21 -0.98 5.05
CA GLU A 72 -8.57 -1.40 5.42
C GLU A 72 -8.60 -2.87 5.86
N ARG A 73 -7.94 -3.75 5.10
CA ARG A 73 -7.82 -5.18 5.45
C ARG A 73 -7.05 -5.37 6.75
N LEU A 74 -5.92 -4.68 6.93
CA LEU A 74 -5.14 -4.75 8.16
C LEU A 74 -5.94 -4.27 9.37
N THR A 75 -6.63 -3.13 9.27
CA THR A 75 -7.49 -2.59 10.32
C THR A 75 -8.63 -3.57 10.66
N HIS A 76 -9.24 -4.19 9.66
CA HIS A 76 -10.25 -5.22 9.90
C HIS A 76 -9.67 -6.41 10.68
N LEU A 77 -8.53 -6.94 10.24
CA LEU A 77 -7.88 -8.07 10.87
C LEU A 77 -7.44 -7.75 12.31
N GLU A 78 -6.76 -6.63 12.52
CA GLU A 78 -6.34 -6.18 13.84
C GLU A 78 -7.53 -5.96 14.79
N GLY A 79 -8.70 -5.60 14.25
CA GLY A 79 -9.95 -5.50 14.99
C GLY A 79 -10.56 -6.83 15.45
N LEU A 80 -10.07 -7.98 14.97
CA LEU A 80 -10.53 -9.31 15.42
C LEU A 80 -9.97 -9.70 16.79
N VAL A 81 -8.80 -9.16 17.16
CA VAL A 81 -8.21 -9.39 18.49
C VAL A 81 -8.76 -8.32 19.44
N PRO A 82 -9.44 -8.71 20.54
CA PRO A 82 -10.02 -7.75 21.47
C PRO A 82 -8.92 -7.09 22.30
N VAL A 83 -8.41 -5.97 21.80
CA VAL A 83 -7.42 -5.12 22.48
C VAL A 83 -8.07 -3.93 23.19
N GLY A 84 -7.35 -3.36 24.16
CA GLY A 84 -7.77 -2.24 24.97
C GLY A 84 -8.94 -2.54 25.91
N PRO A 85 -9.49 -1.51 26.59
CA PRO A 85 -10.47 -1.68 27.66
C PRO A 85 -11.89 -2.05 27.19
N GLY A 86 -12.15 -2.16 25.89
CA GLY A 86 -13.42 -2.69 25.38
C GLY A 86 -14.67 -1.88 25.69
N ILE A 87 -14.55 -0.58 25.97
CA ILE A 87 -15.65 0.25 26.47
C ILE A 87 -16.66 0.53 25.35
N PRO A 88 -17.92 0.07 25.47
CA PRO A 88 -18.94 0.30 24.44
C PRO A 88 -19.27 1.78 24.24
N GLU A 89 -19.67 2.15 23.03
CA GLU A 89 -20.21 3.49 22.76
C GLU A 89 -21.46 3.75 23.60
N GLY A 90 -21.60 4.98 24.10
CA GLY A 90 -22.73 5.37 24.95
C GLY A 90 -22.63 4.93 26.42
N THR A 91 -21.55 4.25 26.83
CA THR A 91 -21.28 3.92 28.24
C THR A 91 -21.22 5.19 29.09
N SER A 92 -21.89 5.17 30.25
CA SER A 92 -21.92 6.32 31.16
C SER A 92 -20.49 6.68 31.65
N PRO A 93 -20.22 7.93 32.04
CA PRO A 93 -18.89 8.31 32.56
C PRO A 93 -18.44 7.48 33.77
N ALA A 94 -19.38 7.07 34.64
CA ALA A 94 -19.09 6.26 35.82
C ALA A 94 -18.72 4.83 35.42
N ASP A 95 -19.50 4.19 34.55
CA ASP A 95 -19.23 2.84 34.08
C ASP A 95 -17.93 2.78 33.26
N LYS A 96 -17.68 3.80 32.44
CA LYS A 96 -16.41 3.96 31.72
C LYS A 96 -15.22 3.99 32.67
N ALA A 97 -15.33 4.71 33.80
CA ALA A 97 -14.26 4.76 34.80
C ALA A 97 -14.04 3.38 35.44
N THR A 98 -15.11 2.66 35.77
CA THR A 98 -15.04 1.31 36.34
C THR A 98 -14.37 0.32 35.37
N LEU A 99 -14.81 0.27 34.11
CA LEU A 99 -14.23 -0.61 33.09
C LEU A 99 -12.75 -0.27 32.83
N MET A 100 -12.42 1.02 32.76
CA MET A 100 -11.04 1.47 32.60
C MET A 100 -10.17 1.07 33.79
N GLN A 101 -10.69 1.16 35.01
CA GLN A 101 -9.95 0.76 36.21
C GLN A 101 -9.73 -0.75 36.25
N ALA A 102 -10.75 -1.55 35.93
CA ALA A 102 -10.63 -3.00 35.82
C ALA A 102 -9.57 -3.40 34.78
N PHE A 103 -9.61 -2.80 33.59
CA PHE A 103 -8.60 -3.02 32.55
C PHE A 103 -7.19 -2.61 33.01
N ARG A 104 -7.02 -1.47 33.68
CA ARG A 104 -5.71 -1.02 34.18
C ARG A 104 -5.12 -1.98 35.22
N THR A 105 -5.95 -2.49 36.12
CA THR A 105 -5.52 -3.49 37.11
C THR A 105 -5.09 -4.78 36.41
N ALA A 106 -5.91 -5.28 35.47
CA ALA A 106 -5.60 -6.45 34.66
C ALA A 106 -4.32 -6.26 33.81
N TRP A 107 -4.14 -5.06 33.25
CA TRP A 107 -2.97 -4.68 32.48
C TRP A 107 -1.69 -4.74 33.32
N ASN A 108 -1.70 -4.14 34.52
CA ASN A 108 -0.55 -4.22 35.43
C ASN A 108 -0.19 -5.67 35.75
N GLN A 109 -1.18 -6.52 36.01
CA GLN A 109 -0.96 -7.94 36.25
C GLN A 109 -0.34 -8.65 35.05
N ALA A 110 -0.80 -8.35 33.83
CA ALA A 110 -0.22 -8.89 32.60
C ALA A 110 1.23 -8.43 32.38
N GLN A 111 1.55 -7.17 32.71
CA GLN A 111 2.91 -6.61 32.61
C GLN A 111 3.88 -7.24 33.63
N GLU A 112 3.45 -7.48 34.86
CA GLU A 112 4.28 -8.00 35.95
C GLU A 112 4.57 -9.50 35.84
N THR A 113 3.77 -10.22 35.05
CA THR A 113 3.91 -11.66 34.87
C THR A 113 4.89 -11.98 33.73
N ASP A 114 5.44 -13.20 33.68
CA ASP A 114 6.20 -13.68 32.52
C ASP A 114 5.27 -14.21 31.41
N THR A 115 5.84 -14.57 30.25
CA THR A 115 5.04 -15.06 29.11
C THR A 115 4.24 -16.32 29.46
N ALA A 116 4.82 -17.24 30.26
CA ALA A 116 4.14 -18.46 30.67
C ALA A 116 2.96 -18.19 31.62
N GLY A 117 3.14 -17.26 32.57
CA GLY A 117 2.07 -16.84 33.46
C GLY A 117 0.99 -16.04 32.72
N ARG A 118 1.34 -15.22 31.71
CA ARG A 118 0.35 -14.57 30.84
C ARG A 118 -0.51 -15.57 30.08
N ALA A 119 0.09 -16.63 29.54
CA ALA A 119 -0.68 -17.71 28.90
C ALA A 119 -1.66 -18.39 29.88
N ARG A 120 -1.26 -18.57 31.15
CA ARG A 120 -2.17 -19.09 32.19
C ARG A 120 -3.28 -18.11 32.54
N LEU A 121 -2.96 -16.82 32.68
CA LEU A 121 -3.95 -15.76 32.92
C LEU A 121 -4.99 -15.71 31.81
N LEU A 122 -4.56 -15.83 30.54
CA LEU A 122 -5.48 -15.88 29.41
C LEU A 122 -6.40 -17.10 29.48
N ALA A 123 -5.86 -18.29 29.71
CA ALA A 123 -6.66 -19.51 29.83
C ALA A 123 -7.64 -19.46 31.02
N GLU A 124 -7.23 -18.87 32.14
CA GLU A 124 -8.10 -18.65 33.29
C GLU A 124 -9.22 -17.64 32.98
N ALA A 125 -8.87 -16.53 32.33
CA ALA A 125 -9.83 -15.53 31.89
C ALA A 125 -10.86 -16.10 30.92
N GLU A 126 -10.45 -16.98 29.99
CA GLU A 126 -11.38 -17.69 29.10
C GLU A 126 -12.29 -18.64 29.84
N ARG A 127 -11.77 -19.33 30.87
CA ARG A 127 -12.56 -20.26 31.68
C ARG A 127 -13.65 -19.55 32.51
N PHE A 128 -13.36 -18.35 33.01
CA PHE A 128 -14.26 -17.58 33.88
C PHE A 128 -14.94 -16.39 33.20
N ASP A 129 -14.73 -16.22 31.90
CA ASP A 129 -15.21 -15.10 31.08
C ASP A 129 -14.81 -13.71 31.63
N ASP A 130 -13.58 -13.60 32.15
CA ASP A 130 -12.99 -12.34 32.59
C ASP A 130 -12.48 -11.54 31.38
N ASP A 131 -13.35 -10.70 30.83
CA ASP A 131 -13.02 -9.88 29.66
C ASP A 131 -11.87 -8.89 29.91
N ALA A 132 -11.73 -8.38 31.14
CA ALA A 132 -10.70 -7.39 31.46
C ALA A 132 -9.30 -8.01 31.41
N ILE A 133 -9.12 -9.19 32.02
CA ILE A 133 -7.85 -9.95 31.95
C ILE A 133 -7.59 -10.43 30.53
N ARG A 134 -8.60 -11.00 29.85
CA ARG A 134 -8.48 -11.46 28.45
C ARG A 134 -7.95 -10.33 27.56
N ARG A 135 -8.61 -9.17 27.58
CA ARG A 135 -8.22 -8.00 26.80
C ARG A 135 -6.85 -7.46 27.19
N ALA A 136 -6.53 -7.41 28.49
CA ALA A 136 -5.23 -6.94 28.96
C ALA A 136 -4.07 -7.83 28.46
N VAL A 137 -4.21 -9.15 28.59
CA VAL A 137 -3.20 -10.11 28.11
C VAL A 137 -3.03 -10.02 26.60
N LEU A 138 -4.14 -9.98 25.83
CA LEU A 138 -4.09 -9.87 24.38
C LEU A 138 -3.52 -8.53 23.91
N THR A 139 -3.86 -7.43 24.58
CA THR A 139 -3.23 -6.12 24.32
C THR A 139 -1.72 -6.20 24.53
N PHE A 140 -1.28 -6.87 25.60
CA PHE A 140 0.15 -6.96 25.93
C PHE A 140 0.87 -7.79 24.88
N ALA A 141 0.26 -8.91 24.49
CA ALA A 141 0.78 -9.81 23.48
C ALA A 141 0.89 -9.13 22.11
N VAL A 142 -0.08 -8.28 21.74
CA VAL A 142 0.00 -7.45 20.52
C VAL A 142 1.14 -6.44 20.61
N ASP A 143 1.21 -5.66 21.69
CA ASP A 143 2.20 -4.59 21.87
C ASP A 143 3.65 -5.11 21.91
N HIS A 144 3.85 -6.32 22.45
CA HIS A 144 5.17 -6.93 22.63
C HIS A 144 5.45 -8.07 21.65
N SER A 145 4.59 -8.28 20.66
CA SER A 145 4.73 -9.34 19.65
C SER A 145 4.90 -10.74 20.25
N GLU A 146 4.14 -11.08 21.29
CA GLU A 146 4.14 -12.43 21.90
C GLU A 146 3.37 -13.42 21.04
N GLU A 147 3.98 -13.79 19.91
CA GLU A 147 3.40 -14.65 18.88
C GLU A 147 2.79 -15.96 19.40
N PRO A 148 3.38 -16.69 20.37
CA PRO A 148 2.79 -17.94 20.86
C PRO A 148 1.41 -17.74 21.51
N ILE A 149 1.21 -16.66 22.26
CA ILE A 149 -0.07 -16.35 22.90
C ILE A 149 -1.09 -15.94 21.85
N LEU A 150 -0.70 -15.04 20.94
CA LEU A 150 -1.58 -14.60 19.86
C LEU A 150 -2.00 -15.78 18.99
N ARG A 151 -1.07 -16.66 18.61
CA ARG A 151 -1.34 -17.81 17.77
C ARG A 151 -2.34 -18.75 18.42
N GLY A 152 -2.07 -19.15 19.66
CA GLY A 152 -2.96 -20.07 20.40
C GLY A 152 -4.37 -19.51 20.56
N TRP A 153 -4.49 -18.20 20.81
CA TRP A 153 -5.80 -17.55 20.92
C TRP A 153 -6.51 -17.47 19.56
N THR A 154 -5.81 -17.01 18.51
CA THR A 154 -6.41 -16.83 17.18
C THR A 154 -6.79 -18.15 16.53
N GLU A 155 -6.05 -19.23 16.72
CA GLU A 155 -6.40 -20.55 16.17
C GLU A 155 -7.71 -21.10 16.76
N GLN A 156 -8.10 -20.65 17.95
CA GLN A 156 -9.34 -21.09 18.62
C GLN A 156 -10.52 -20.15 18.34
N HIS A 157 -10.27 -18.86 18.13
CA HIS A 157 -11.32 -17.83 18.09
C HIS A 157 -11.49 -17.16 16.73
N VAL A 158 -10.49 -17.25 15.86
CA VAL A 158 -10.53 -16.66 14.52
C VAL A 158 -10.62 -17.79 13.50
N ASP A 159 -11.76 -17.88 12.83
CA ASP A 159 -12.00 -18.84 11.75
C ASP A 159 -11.31 -18.38 10.46
N GLN A 160 -9.99 -18.22 10.53
CA GLN A 160 -9.15 -17.85 9.40
C GLN A 160 -7.75 -18.46 9.52
N GLU A 161 -7.48 -19.44 8.67
CA GLU A 161 -6.15 -20.01 8.52
C GLU A 161 -5.14 -18.94 8.11
N GLY A 162 -3.97 -18.94 8.75
CA GLY A 162 -2.89 -18.00 8.42
C GLY A 162 -3.15 -16.54 8.81
N TYR A 163 -4.13 -16.27 9.69
CA TYR A 163 -4.44 -14.91 10.18
C TYR A 163 -3.19 -14.09 10.56
N LEU A 164 -2.33 -14.63 11.43
CA LEU A 164 -1.13 -13.91 11.88
C LEU A 164 -0.11 -13.69 10.75
N ASP A 165 -0.01 -14.65 9.83
CA ASP A 165 0.84 -14.53 8.66
C ASP A 165 0.35 -13.44 7.72
N GLU A 166 -0.95 -13.32 7.50
CA GLU A 166 -1.53 -12.24 6.69
C GLU A 166 -1.31 -10.87 7.35
N VAL A 167 -1.57 -10.74 8.67
CA VAL A 167 -1.31 -9.49 9.41
C VAL A 167 0.15 -9.07 9.29
N ARG A 168 1.09 -10.00 9.47
CA ARG A 168 2.52 -9.74 9.30
C ARG A 168 2.84 -9.30 7.87
N GLN A 169 2.37 -10.02 6.87
CA GLN A 169 2.61 -9.70 5.46
C GLN A 169 2.05 -8.32 5.09
N LEU A 170 0.88 -7.95 5.58
CA LEU A 170 0.27 -6.63 5.35
C LEU A 170 1.08 -5.50 6.00
N ARG A 171 1.50 -5.68 7.26
CA ARG A 171 2.38 -4.71 7.96
C ARG A 171 3.70 -4.52 7.22
N GLU A 172 4.31 -5.61 6.77
CA GLU A 172 5.54 -5.56 5.96
C GLU A 172 5.31 -4.84 4.62
N ALA A 173 4.24 -5.18 3.89
CA ALA A 173 3.93 -4.59 2.61
C ALA A 173 3.66 -3.07 2.72
N ILE A 174 2.90 -2.63 3.73
CA ILE A 174 2.65 -1.21 4.01
C ILE A 174 3.97 -0.48 4.37
N ALA A 175 4.90 -1.15 5.05
CA ALA A 175 6.22 -0.63 5.35
C ALA A 175 7.23 -0.73 4.16
N GLY A 176 6.79 -1.18 2.98
CA GLY A 176 7.64 -1.34 1.79
C GLY A 176 8.60 -2.53 1.84
N ARG A 177 8.25 -3.59 2.57
CA ARG A 177 9.02 -4.83 2.77
C ARG A 177 8.17 -6.06 2.40
N GLY A 178 8.74 -7.25 2.57
CA GLY A 178 8.00 -8.50 2.48
C GLY A 178 8.05 -9.19 1.10
N PRO A 179 7.32 -10.31 0.95
CA PRO A 179 7.46 -11.23 -0.19
C PRO A 179 6.97 -10.63 -1.51
N TYR A 180 5.99 -9.72 -1.48
CA TYR A 180 5.41 -9.12 -2.68
C TYR A 180 6.18 -7.91 -3.22
N ARG A 181 7.26 -7.49 -2.55
CA ARG A 181 8.09 -6.35 -2.96
C ARG A 181 8.64 -6.49 -4.39
N GLY A 182 8.90 -7.72 -4.83
CA GLY A 182 9.33 -7.99 -6.20
C GLY A 182 8.30 -7.55 -7.24
N PHE A 183 7.03 -7.92 -7.04
CA PHE A 183 5.91 -7.52 -7.90
C PHE A 183 5.70 -6.01 -7.85
N GLU A 184 5.74 -5.40 -6.66
CA GLU A 184 5.55 -3.96 -6.54
C GLU A 184 6.64 -3.18 -7.28
N ARG A 185 7.90 -3.62 -7.14
CA ARG A 185 9.01 -3.02 -7.89
C ARG A 185 8.82 -3.23 -9.39
N GLN A 186 8.35 -4.39 -9.82
CA GLN A 186 8.12 -4.66 -11.25
C GLN A 186 6.98 -3.80 -11.82
N ASP A 187 5.87 -3.68 -11.10
CA ASP A 187 4.63 -3.11 -11.62
C ASP A 187 4.55 -1.59 -11.38
N PHE A 188 4.94 -1.12 -10.19
CA PHE A 188 4.80 0.29 -9.80
C PHE A 188 6.07 1.13 -9.97
N THR A 189 7.23 0.54 -10.30
CA THR A 189 8.38 1.37 -10.72
C THR A 189 8.03 2.07 -12.03
N PRO A 190 8.08 3.41 -12.08
CA PRO A 190 7.83 4.14 -13.31
C PRO A 190 8.78 3.72 -14.44
N LEU A 191 8.31 3.82 -15.68
CA LEU A 191 9.22 3.77 -16.81
C LEU A 191 10.27 4.90 -16.71
N PRO A 192 11.50 4.71 -17.22
CA PRO A 192 12.46 5.79 -17.31
C PRO A 192 11.86 6.98 -18.03
N LYS A 193 12.08 8.18 -17.49
CA LYS A 193 11.57 9.40 -18.12
C LYS A 193 12.10 9.49 -19.56
N PRO A 194 11.22 9.58 -20.57
CA PRO A 194 11.64 9.64 -21.96
C PRO A 194 12.37 10.96 -22.24
N GLN A 195 13.34 10.93 -23.15
CA GLN A 195 14.13 12.12 -23.51
C GLN A 195 13.23 13.26 -23.99
N GLU A 196 12.17 12.92 -24.71
CA GLU A 196 11.14 13.86 -25.16
C GLU A 196 10.52 14.68 -24.04
N ALA A 197 10.31 14.09 -22.85
CA ALA A 197 9.78 14.78 -21.68
C ALA A 197 10.84 15.62 -20.94
N TYR A 198 12.12 15.39 -21.19
CA TYR A 198 13.20 16.30 -20.76
C TYR A 198 13.34 17.48 -21.72
N ASP A 199 13.19 17.24 -23.01
CA ASP A 199 13.40 18.24 -24.06
C ASP A 199 12.19 19.15 -24.27
N TRP A 200 10.97 18.67 -23.99
CA TRP A 200 9.72 19.41 -24.18
C TRP A 200 9.74 20.86 -23.63
N PRO A 201 10.20 21.12 -22.39
CA PRO A 201 10.30 22.49 -21.86
C PRO A 201 11.37 23.36 -22.55
N LEU A 202 12.30 22.75 -23.27
CA LEU A 202 13.49 23.40 -23.86
C LEU A 202 13.32 23.66 -25.37
N ILE A 203 12.46 22.90 -26.06
CA ILE A 203 12.16 23.14 -27.46
C ILE A 203 11.41 24.47 -27.56
N LYS A 204 12.08 25.54 -27.99
CA LYS A 204 11.41 26.81 -28.27
C LYS A 204 10.57 26.65 -29.54
N ASP A 205 9.37 27.25 -29.52
CA ASP A 205 8.63 27.52 -30.75
C ASP A 205 9.52 28.43 -31.61
N ASP A 206 10.15 27.90 -32.66
CA ASP A 206 10.50 28.76 -33.79
C ASP A 206 9.21 28.89 -34.62
N PRO A 207 8.52 30.04 -34.60
CA PRO A 207 7.30 30.25 -35.37
C PRO A 207 7.51 30.15 -36.89
N ASN A 208 8.75 30.03 -37.37
CA ASN A 208 9.08 29.92 -38.79
C ASN A 208 9.36 28.48 -39.26
N ALA A 209 9.25 27.47 -38.40
CA ALA A 209 9.48 26.08 -38.78
C ALA A 209 8.42 25.58 -39.78
N GLN A 210 8.84 25.16 -40.97
CA GLN A 210 7.95 24.64 -42.02
C GLN A 210 7.92 23.10 -42.03
N PRO A 211 6.86 22.48 -42.59
CA PRO A 211 6.83 21.05 -42.86
C PRO A 211 8.04 20.64 -43.72
N GLY A 212 8.93 19.82 -43.16
CA GLY A 212 10.18 19.38 -43.82
C GLY A 212 11.47 19.86 -43.15
N ASP A 213 11.40 20.83 -42.23
CA ASP A 213 12.57 21.29 -41.48
C ASP A 213 13.05 20.20 -40.51
N ARG A 214 14.16 19.54 -40.85
CA ARG A 214 14.82 18.58 -39.96
C ARG A 214 15.63 19.36 -38.93
N GLY A 215 15.09 19.44 -37.71
CA GLY A 215 15.87 19.87 -36.55
C GLY A 215 17.03 18.91 -36.32
N VAL A 216 18.26 19.39 -36.40
CA VAL A 216 19.46 18.63 -36.06
C VAL A 216 19.85 19.01 -34.63
N GLN A 217 19.89 18.04 -33.73
CA GLN A 217 20.39 18.26 -32.38
C GLN A 217 21.90 18.51 -32.45
N VAL A 218 22.33 19.73 -32.18
CA VAL A 218 23.74 20.15 -32.29
C VAL A 218 24.45 19.99 -30.96
N ARG A 219 23.71 20.11 -29.85
CA ARG A 219 24.15 19.90 -28.47
C ARG A 219 22.96 19.43 -27.61
N PRO A 220 23.19 18.82 -26.43
CA PRO A 220 22.12 18.56 -25.47
C PRO A 220 21.33 19.86 -25.20
N GLY A 221 20.02 19.85 -25.45
CA GLY A 221 19.14 21.02 -25.32
C GLY A 221 19.19 22.06 -26.44
N VAL A 222 19.95 21.86 -27.53
CA VAL A 222 20.01 22.80 -28.66
C VAL A 222 19.78 22.07 -29.98
N ILE A 223 18.65 22.36 -30.62
CA ILE A 223 18.30 21.88 -31.97
C ILE A 223 18.38 23.06 -32.92
N GLU A 224 19.28 22.99 -33.90
CA GLU A 224 19.32 23.94 -35.00
C GLU A 224 18.51 23.40 -36.17
N PHE A 225 17.63 24.23 -36.70
CA PHE A 225 16.89 23.94 -37.92
C PHE A 225 17.70 24.47 -39.11
N ARG A 226 18.13 23.57 -39.99
CA ARG A 226 18.75 23.95 -41.27
C ARG A 226 17.71 23.82 -42.37
N ARG A 227 17.50 24.90 -43.14
CA ARG A 227 16.71 24.85 -44.37
C ARG A 227 17.43 23.95 -45.39
N GLY A 228 16.71 22.93 -45.85
CA GLY A 228 17.10 22.10 -47.00
C GLY A 228 16.77 22.77 -48.33
#